data_AF-A0AA35X5I8-F1
#
_entry.id   AF-A0AA35X5I8-F1
#
_cell.length_a   1.000
_cell.length_b   1.000
_cell.length_c   1.000
_cell.angle_alpha   90.00
_cell.angle_beta   90.00
_cell.angle_gamma   90.00
#
_symmetry.space_group_name_H-M   'P 1'
#
loop_
_entity.id
_entity.type
_entity.pdbx_description
1 polymer ?
#
loop_
_entity_poly.entity_id
_entity_poly.type
_entity_poly.pdbx_seq_one_letter_code
_entity_poly.pdbx_strand_id
1 'polypeptide(L)'
;MASGPPPDFPGGGRLWRYVRGAPKAELHLHIEGTLEPELMFEIAARNGVAVEGTVESHRIRRQSFKDLQDFLDLYYAACDVLKTEEDFRDLMYAYLQRAAVDNVYAAEVFFDPQTHTERGVPFDVVISGLHRGIVEGHRNLEIRANLIMCFLRHLSEESALSTLEQALPHLDKIVGIGLDSGELGNPPSKFERLFERAAGMGLKTVAHAGEEAGPEYILEALELLKVRRIDHGVQCLKDSSLVERLAKEGVPLTTCPLSNMKLQVNSRYFGGRNVTGQLLEAGLRVTINSDDPAYFGGYINDNFVRAVSDCNLTERDVYKMCRNSFTSSFLSDVDKAFCISQLDYHTIVSGYAAPPRNISIFGSRSPEPGSPEYEEARAIAKLLASRGFTVFTGGYSGIMMAGAHGAREGLDERRNSGGESEAQEVCGVLVPSLFAFREPLGNSYTTRPIVARSLTNRINHFCMNSEYFLACRGTIGTITELLYVWKYATIRNTIGVSLPKILVLRSNFEKPLEAFADAMKIFPEDRGLIQYVDSGEEILQVFEEDLKRRTVAATITLPPPFSTSN
;
A
#
# COMPACT_ATOMS: atom_id res chain seq x y z
N MET A 1 6.59 8.96 24.16
CA MET A 1 7.12 10.11 23.41
C MET A 1 7.92 9.55 22.25
N ALA A 2 7.63 9.94 21.01
CA ALA A 2 8.41 9.48 19.86
C ALA A 2 9.86 9.98 20.03
N SER A 3 10.82 9.07 20.14
CA SER A 3 12.25 9.37 20.02
C SER A 3 12.47 10.20 18.75
N GLY A 4 13.31 11.23 18.82
CA GLY A 4 13.71 12.00 17.64
C GLY A 4 14.48 11.15 16.64
N PRO A 5 14.82 11.68 15.45
CA PRO A 5 15.71 10.99 14.52
C PRO A 5 17.02 10.61 15.21
N PRO A 6 17.67 9.49 14.83
CA PRO A 6 19.07 9.24 15.17
C PRO A 6 19.93 10.47 14.82
N PRO A 7 20.97 10.81 15.61
CA PRO A 7 21.77 12.03 15.44
C PRO A 7 22.32 12.26 14.02
N ASP A 8 22.63 11.16 13.31
CA ASP A 8 23.23 11.17 11.97
C ASP A 8 22.29 10.59 10.89
N PHE A 9 20.97 10.64 11.10
CA PHE A 9 20.02 10.09 10.13
C PHE A 9 20.09 10.85 8.79
N PRO A 10 20.30 10.15 7.65
CA PRO A 10 20.32 10.77 6.34
C PRO A 10 19.10 11.64 6.07
N GLY A 11 19.28 12.82 5.47
CA GLY A 11 18.18 13.76 5.20
C GLY A 11 17.54 14.41 6.45
N GLY A 12 18.09 14.17 7.64
CA GLY A 12 17.69 14.78 8.90
C GLY A 12 16.24 14.47 9.32
N GLY A 13 15.69 15.33 10.19
CA GLY A 13 14.35 15.12 10.76
C GLY A 13 13.19 15.10 9.76
N ARG A 14 13.38 15.66 8.56
CA ARG A 14 12.34 15.65 7.51
C ARG A 14 12.20 14.25 6.90
N LEU A 15 13.29 13.63 6.46
CA LEU A 15 13.25 12.29 5.89
C LEU A 15 12.80 11.27 6.92
N TRP A 16 13.26 11.42 8.17
CA TRP A 16 12.82 10.56 9.27
C TRP A 16 11.31 10.59 9.50
N ARG A 17 10.69 11.79 9.52
CA ARG A 17 9.22 11.91 9.63
C ARG A 17 8.51 11.30 8.42
N TYR A 18 9.06 11.50 7.23
CA TYR A 18 8.51 10.92 6.01
C TYR A 18 8.51 9.39 6.05
N VAL A 19 9.63 8.76 6.41
CA VAL A 19 9.73 7.29 6.56
C VAL A 19 8.67 6.76 7.52
N ARG A 20 8.56 7.38 8.70
CA ARG A 20 7.62 6.93 9.74
C ARG A 20 6.16 7.13 9.36
N GLY A 21 5.87 8.19 8.63
CA GLY A 21 4.52 8.55 8.18
C GLY A 21 4.07 7.84 6.91
N ALA A 22 4.99 7.26 6.12
CA ALA A 22 4.67 6.70 4.82
C ALA A 22 3.71 5.50 4.92
N PRO A 23 2.54 5.55 4.26
CA PRO A 23 1.70 4.37 4.10
C PRO A 23 2.48 3.23 3.44
N LYS A 24 2.44 2.05 4.05
CA LYS A 24 3.18 0.87 3.58
C LYS A 24 2.39 -0.41 3.84
N ALA A 25 2.74 -1.47 3.13
CA ALA A 25 2.30 -2.83 3.45
C ALA A 25 3.47 -3.63 4.06
N GLU A 26 3.16 -4.52 4.97
CA GLU A 26 4.09 -5.51 5.53
C GLU A 26 3.74 -6.88 4.97
N LEU A 27 4.65 -7.50 4.22
CA LEU A 27 4.38 -8.71 3.44
C LEU A 27 5.06 -9.98 3.96
N HIS A 28 5.87 -9.80 5.00
CA HIS A 28 6.69 -10.81 5.62
C HIS A 28 6.79 -10.50 7.11
N LEU A 29 5.98 -11.20 7.88
CA LEU A 29 5.94 -11.10 9.33
C LEU A 29 5.34 -12.39 9.90
N HIS A 30 6.04 -13.02 10.84
CA HIS A 30 5.55 -14.17 11.59
C HIS A 30 4.81 -13.69 12.82
N ILE A 31 3.56 -14.12 13.00
CA ILE A 31 2.72 -13.58 14.09
C ILE A 31 3.24 -13.98 15.47
N GLU A 32 3.78 -15.18 15.60
CA GLU A 32 4.42 -15.66 16.82
C GLU A 32 5.72 -14.86 17.09
N GLY A 33 6.34 -14.33 16.04
CA GLY A 33 7.47 -13.40 16.04
C GLY A 33 7.14 -12.02 16.62
N THR A 34 5.86 -11.71 16.81
CA THR A 34 5.40 -10.47 17.46
C THR A 34 5.08 -10.64 18.94
N LEU A 35 5.28 -11.83 19.52
CA LEU A 35 4.95 -12.10 20.91
C LEU A 35 5.94 -11.40 21.87
N GLU A 36 5.64 -10.16 22.21
CA GLU A 36 6.41 -9.35 23.17
C GLU A 36 6.44 -10.01 24.56
N PRO A 37 7.53 -9.86 25.33
CA PRO A 37 7.64 -10.49 26.65
C PRO A 37 6.51 -10.11 27.61
N GLU A 38 5.98 -8.88 27.55
CA GLU A 38 4.86 -8.45 28.40
C GLU A 38 3.61 -9.28 28.15
N LEU A 39 3.22 -9.42 26.87
CA LEU A 39 2.05 -10.20 26.47
C LEU A 39 2.26 -11.69 26.75
N MET A 40 3.48 -12.20 26.52
CA MET A 40 3.84 -13.58 26.84
C MET A 40 3.59 -13.91 28.32
N PHE A 41 4.02 -13.04 29.25
CA PHE A 41 3.81 -13.24 30.69
C PHE A 41 2.34 -13.07 31.09
N GLU A 42 1.60 -12.16 30.47
CA GLU A 42 0.15 -12.00 30.69
C GLU A 42 -0.62 -13.26 30.29
N ILE A 43 -0.36 -13.79 29.09
CA ILE A 43 -0.96 -15.02 28.59
C ILE A 43 -0.55 -16.23 29.44
N ALA A 44 0.73 -16.31 29.83
CA ALA A 44 1.23 -17.38 30.70
C ALA A 44 0.47 -17.42 32.04
N ALA A 45 0.26 -16.26 32.67
CA ALA A 45 -0.50 -16.14 33.89
C ALA A 45 -1.97 -16.56 33.70
N ARG A 46 -2.60 -16.15 32.59
CA ARG A 46 -3.98 -16.54 32.24
C ARG A 46 -4.13 -18.06 32.08
N ASN A 47 -3.13 -18.71 31.47
CA ASN A 47 -3.17 -20.15 31.18
C ASN A 47 -2.52 -21.04 32.24
N GLY A 48 -1.99 -20.46 33.32
CA GLY A 48 -1.28 -21.22 34.37
C GLY A 48 0.01 -21.89 33.88
N VAL A 49 0.66 -21.33 32.86
CA VAL A 49 1.94 -21.81 32.32
C VAL A 49 3.07 -21.12 33.06
N ALA A 50 4.03 -21.90 33.58
CA ALA A 50 5.22 -21.35 34.20
C ALA A 50 6.20 -20.85 33.13
N VAL A 51 6.62 -19.58 33.23
CA VAL A 51 7.69 -19.01 32.40
C VAL A 51 8.84 -18.64 33.31
N GLU A 52 10.04 -19.13 32.99
CA GLU A 52 11.24 -18.82 33.77
C GLU A 52 11.68 -17.37 33.57
N GLY A 53 12.25 -16.78 34.63
CA GLY A 53 12.81 -15.43 34.58
C GLY A 53 11.78 -14.31 34.72
N THR A 54 12.09 -13.16 34.13
CA THR A 54 11.26 -11.95 34.15
C THR A 54 11.10 -11.37 32.75
N VAL A 55 10.13 -10.49 32.56
CA VAL A 55 9.97 -9.71 31.32
C VAL A 55 11.30 -9.10 30.87
N GLU A 56 12.05 -8.51 31.80
CA GLU A 56 13.35 -7.88 31.48
C GLU A 56 14.43 -8.90 31.11
N SER A 57 14.50 -10.07 31.75
CA SER A 57 15.47 -11.09 31.36
C SER A 57 15.19 -11.64 29.95
N HIS A 58 13.90 -11.75 29.58
CA HIS A 58 13.50 -12.13 28.22
C HIS A 58 13.84 -11.05 27.20
N ARG A 59 13.61 -9.76 27.49
CA ARG A 59 14.06 -8.65 26.63
C ARG A 59 15.58 -8.70 26.39
N ILE A 60 16.37 -8.90 27.45
CA ILE A 60 17.83 -9.01 27.35
C ILE A 60 18.23 -10.23 26.49
N ARG A 61 17.60 -11.39 26.70
CA ARG A 61 17.89 -12.61 25.93
C ARG A 61 17.64 -12.44 24.43
N ARG A 62 16.65 -11.63 24.04
CA ARG A 62 16.33 -11.31 22.63
C ARG A 62 17.28 -10.28 21.99
N GLN A 63 18.27 -9.76 22.71
CA GLN A 63 19.23 -8.80 22.14
C GLN A 63 20.27 -9.44 21.23
N SER A 64 20.56 -10.73 21.34
CA SER A 64 21.56 -11.43 20.52
C SER A 64 21.22 -12.90 20.33
N PHE A 65 21.45 -13.41 19.12
CA PHE A 65 21.36 -14.83 18.77
C PHE A 65 22.70 -15.30 18.19
N LYS A 66 22.99 -16.59 18.34
CA LYS A 66 24.17 -17.22 17.72
C LYS A 66 23.96 -17.47 16.22
N ASP A 67 22.79 -17.98 15.86
CA ASP A 67 22.38 -18.37 14.50
C ASP A 67 20.84 -18.46 14.45
N LEU A 68 20.29 -18.87 13.30
CA LEU A 68 18.85 -19.07 13.11
C LEU A 68 18.26 -20.09 14.09
N GLN A 69 18.98 -21.19 14.38
CA GLN A 69 18.48 -22.24 15.27
C GLN A 69 18.36 -21.75 16.73
N ASP A 70 19.37 -21.01 17.24
CA ASP A 70 19.34 -20.42 18.59
C ASP A 70 18.19 -19.40 18.77
N PHE A 71 17.75 -18.76 17.69
CA PHE A 71 16.54 -17.95 17.65
C PHE A 71 15.28 -18.81 17.69
N LEU A 72 15.17 -19.80 16.79
CA LEU A 72 14.00 -20.68 16.68
C LEU A 72 13.70 -21.42 17.99
N ASP A 73 14.73 -21.87 18.71
CA ASP A 73 14.58 -22.53 20.01
C ASP A 73 13.88 -21.63 21.04
N LEU A 74 14.21 -20.33 21.08
CA LEU A 74 13.57 -19.35 21.96
C LEU A 74 12.15 -19.01 21.49
N TYR A 75 11.96 -18.87 20.18
CA TYR A 75 10.68 -18.59 19.54
C TYR A 75 9.65 -19.68 19.83
N TYR A 76 10.00 -20.95 19.61
CA TYR A 76 9.09 -22.07 19.86
C TYR A 76 8.79 -22.25 21.35
N ALA A 77 9.78 -22.02 22.23
CA ALA A 77 9.55 -22.04 23.68
C ALA A 77 8.58 -20.95 24.13
N ALA A 78 8.64 -19.74 23.54
CA ALA A 78 7.69 -18.67 23.85
C ALA A 78 6.26 -19.03 23.43
N CYS A 79 6.09 -19.79 22.34
CA CYS A 79 4.79 -20.23 21.86
C CYS A 79 4.05 -21.14 22.87
N ASP A 80 4.73 -21.71 23.86
CA ASP A 80 4.14 -22.57 24.89
C ASP A 80 3.00 -21.94 25.67
N VAL A 81 3.01 -20.62 25.79
CA VAL A 81 1.97 -19.89 26.52
C VAL A 81 0.64 -19.81 25.74
N LEU A 82 0.68 -19.89 24.40
CA LEU A 82 -0.49 -19.77 23.52
C LEU A 82 -1.30 -21.07 23.51
N LYS A 83 -2.52 -21.06 24.06
CA LYS A 83 -3.36 -22.27 24.24
C LYS A 83 -4.79 -22.11 23.73
N THR A 84 -5.35 -20.91 23.81
CA THR A 84 -6.76 -20.62 23.59
C THR A 84 -6.97 -19.64 22.44
N GLU A 85 -8.19 -19.58 21.91
CA GLU A 85 -8.55 -18.67 20.83
C GLU A 85 -8.32 -17.20 21.22
N GLU A 86 -8.51 -16.87 22.51
CA GLU A 86 -8.28 -15.53 23.04
C GLU A 86 -6.79 -15.15 22.99
N ASP A 87 -5.88 -16.09 23.20
CA ASP A 87 -4.43 -15.84 23.14
C ASP A 87 -3.99 -15.42 21.74
N PHE A 88 -4.45 -16.14 20.72
CA PHE A 88 -4.16 -15.83 19.32
C PHE A 88 -4.83 -14.53 18.87
N ARG A 89 -6.04 -14.25 19.38
CA ARG A 89 -6.72 -12.97 19.16
C ARG A 89 -5.90 -11.82 19.72
N ASP A 90 -5.47 -11.92 20.98
CA ASP A 90 -4.69 -10.89 21.67
C ASP A 90 -3.35 -10.66 20.96
N LEU A 91 -2.68 -11.73 20.54
CA LEU A 91 -1.43 -11.67 19.79
C LEU A 91 -1.59 -10.90 18.46
N MET A 92 -2.56 -11.29 17.62
CA MET A 92 -2.84 -10.60 16.35
C MET A 92 -3.23 -9.15 16.58
N TYR A 93 -4.10 -8.87 17.55
CA TYR A 93 -4.54 -7.50 17.80
C TYR A 93 -3.40 -6.61 18.33
N ALA A 94 -2.54 -7.14 19.20
CA ALA A 94 -1.36 -6.42 19.69
C ALA A 94 -0.38 -6.07 18.55
N TYR A 95 -0.13 -7.01 17.63
CA TYR A 95 0.64 -6.72 16.41
C TYR A 95 0.00 -5.58 15.61
N LEU A 96 -1.29 -5.68 15.29
CA LEU A 96 -1.97 -4.68 14.46
C LEU A 96 -1.99 -3.29 15.12
N GLN A 97 -2.08 -3.21 16.45
CA GLN A 97 -1.92 -1.95 17.18
C GLN A 97 -0.53 -1.33 16.95
N ARG A 98 0.53 -2.15 16.98
CA ARG A 98 1.89 -1.67 16.72
C ARG A 98 2.09 -1.29 15.25
N ALA A 99 1.55 -2.07 14.33
CA ALA A 99 1.59 -1.82 12.90
C ALA A 99 0.87 -0.51 12.52
N ALA A 100 -0.25 -0.19 13.20
CA ALA A 100 -0.97 1.07 13.01
C ALA A 100 -0.10 2.30 13.33
N VAL A 101 0.69 2.22 14.43
CA VAL A 101 1.64 3.27 14.80
C VAL A 101 2.71 3.48 13.73
N ASP A 102 3.00 2.45 12.94
CA ASP A 102 4.01 2.49 11.87
C ASP A 102 3.46 2.83 10.48
N ASN A 103 2.19 3.24 10.39
CA ASN A 103 1.46 3.54 9.14
C ASN A 103 1.38 2.33 8.19
N VAL A 104 1.25 1.13 8.74
CA VAL A 104 0.91 -0.07 7.96
C VAL A 104 -0.56 -0.02 7.60
N TYR A 105 -0.85 -0.02 6.30
CA TYR A 105 -2.22 -0.03 5.76
C TYR A 105 -2.69 -1.43 5.42
N ALA A 106 -1.73 -2.33 5.14
CA ALA A 106 -2.01 -3.73 4.89
C ALA A 106 -0.90 -4.64 5.43
N ALA A 107 -1.28 -5.80 5.95
CA ALA A 107 -0.37 -6.81 6.46
C ALA A 107 -0.72 -8.19 5.88
N GLU A 108 0.29 -8.92 5.41
CA GLU A 108 0.17 -10.33 5.08
C GLU A 108 1.01 -11.10 6.09
N VAL A 109 0.30 -11.75 7.00
CA VAL A 109 0.84 -12.27 8.25
C VAL A 109 0.99 -13.78 8.15
N PHE A 110 2.21 -14.24 8.37
CA PHE A 110 2.58 -15.65 8.47
C PHE A 110 2.15 -16.21 9.83
N PHE A 111 1.71 -17.46 9.83
CA PHE A 111 1.46 -18.25 11.03
C PHE A 111 1.79 -19.71 10.77
N ASP A 112 2.24 -20.41 11.82
CA ASP A 112 2.78 -21.76 11.74
C ASP A 112 1.88 -22.77 12.46
N PRO A 113 0.83 -23.33 11.82
CA PRO A 113 -0.07 -24.26 12.50
C PRO A 113 0.65 -25.47 13.11
N GLN A 114 1.72 -25.95 12.49
CA GLN A 114 2.50 -27.09 12.97
C GLN A 114 3.16 -26.81 14.33
N THR A 115 3.61 -25.56 14.56
CA THR A 115 4.14 -25.10 15.86
C THR A 115 3.12 -25.27 17.00
N HIS A 116 1.81 -25.17 16.69
CA HIS A 116 0.75 -25.22 17.70
C HIS A 116 0.09 -26.60 17.81
N THR A 117 -0.17 -27.24 16.67
CA THR A 117 -0.87 -28.53 16.61
C THR A 117 -0.05 -29.66 17.23
N GLU A 118 1.27 -29.66 17.09
CA GLU A 118 2.15 -30.62 17.78
C GLU A 118 2.09 -30.50 19.31
N ARG A 119 1.71 -29.33 19.83
CA ARG A 119 1.53 -29.05 21.27
C ARG A 119 0.09 -29.27 21.75
N GLY A 120 -0.76 -29.87 20.91
CA GLY A 120 -2.15 -30.20 21.24
C GLY A 120 -3.13 -29.04 21.13
N VAL A 121 -2.73 -27.89 20.56
CA VAL A 121 -3.65 -26.78 20.27
C VAL A 121 -4.33 -27.05 18.92
N PRO A 122 -5.66 -27.18 18.85
CA PRO A 122 -6.35 -27.48 17.59
C PRO A 122 -6.14 -26.38 16.55
N PHE A 123 -6.05 -26.76 15.26
CA PHE A 123 -5.92 -25.81 14.14
C PHE A 123 -6.98 -24.71 14.17
N ASP A 124 -8.25 -25.08 14.40
CA ASP A 124 -9.38 -24.14 14.46
C ASP A 124 -9.20 -23.06 15.55
N VAL A 125 -8.61 -23.43 16.69
CA VAL A 125 -8.35 -22.49 17.80
C VAL A 125 -7.35 -21.41 17.37
N VAL A 126 -6.29 -21.81 16.67
CA VAL A 126 -5.26 -20.90 16.15
C VAL A 126 -5.89 -19.94 15.15
N ILE A 127 -6.46 -20.48 14.07
CA ILE A 127 -6.93 -19.66 12.95
C ILE A 127 -8.13 -18.80 13.31
N SER A 128 -9.06 -19.30 14.13
CA SER A 128 -10.23 -18.52 14.54
C SER A 128 -9.84 -17.37 15.48
N GLY A 129 -8.84 -17.57 16.34
CA GLY A 129 -8.29 -16.50 17.19
C GLY A 129 -7.58 -15.42 16.38
N LEU A 130 -6.67 -15.81 15.49
CA LEU A 130 -5.99 -14.88 14.58
C LEU A 130 -6.98 -14.10 13.71
N HIS A 131 -7.95 -14.79 13.10
CA HIS A 131 -8.97 -14.14 12.28
C HIS A 131 -9.85 -13.17 13.09
N ARG A 132 -10.21 -13.50 14.34
CA ARG A 132 -10.90 -12.55 15.23
C ARG A 132 -10.06 -11.30 15.50
N GLY A 133 -8.76 -11.46 15.71
CA GLY A 133 -7.82 -10.33 15.86
C GLY A 133 -7.78 -9.45 14.60
N ILE A 134 -7.81 -10.05 13.41
CA ILE A 134 -7.90 -9.33 12.12
C ILE A 134 -9.21 -8.55 12.01
N VAL A 135 -10.35 -9.17 12.31
CA VAL A 135 -11.66 -8.52 12.24
C VAL A 135 -11.73 -7.33 13.21
N GLU A 136 -11.21 -7.51 14.43
CA GLU A 136 -11.15 -6.43 15.43
C GLU A 136 -10.19 -5.32 15.01
N GLY A 137 -9.01 -5.67 14.51
CA GLY A 137 -8.01 -4.75 13.98
C GLY A 137 -8.53 -3.94 12.80
N HIS A 138 -9.24 -4.57 11.86
CA HIS A 138 -9.87 -3.87 10.76
C HIS A 138 -10.90 -2.84 11.23
N ARG A 139 -11.78 -3.24 12.16
CA ARG A 139 -12.82 -2.36 12.70
C ARG A 139 -12.26 -1.17 13.48
N ASN A 140 -11.21 -1.39 14.28
CA ASN A 140 -10.73 -0.40 15.25
C ASN A 140 -9.53 0.42 14.71
N LEU A 141 -8.78 -0.12 13.74
CA LEU A 141 -7.51 0.45 13.27
C LEU A 141 -7.46 0.65 11.73
N GLU A 142 -8.50 0.22 11.01
CA GLU A 142 -8.63 0.31 9.54
C GLU A 142 -7.52 -0.41 8.74
N ILE A 143 -6.76 -1.30 9.39
CA ILE A 143 -5.74 -2.13 8.74
C ILE A 143 -6.41 -3.28 8.00
N ARG A 144 -5.92 -3.57 6.79
CA ARG A 144 -6.29 -4.78 6.04
C ARG A 144 -5.27 -5.88 6.30
N ALA A 145 -5.64 -6.94 7.00
CA ALA A 145 -4.74 -8.05 7.25
C ALA A 145 -5.25 -9.34 6.60
N ASN A 146 -4.34 -10.14 6.05
CA ASN A 146 -4.59 -11.48 5.53
C ASN A 146 -3.64 -12.48 6.18
N LEU A 147 -4.07 -13.74 6.30
CA LEU A 147 -3.23 -14.82 6.80
C LEU A 147 -2.62 -15.62 5.64
N ILE A 148 -1.33 -15.90 5.76
CA ILE A 148 -0.61 -16.86 4.93
C ILE A 148 -0.18 -17.99 5.85
N MET A 149 -0.62 -19.21 5.54
CA MET A 149 -0.33 -20.39 6.34
C MET A 149 1.03 -20.96 5.94
N CYS A 150 2.00 -20.91 6.85
CA CYS A 150 3.33 -21.42 6.59
C CYS A 150 3.49 -22.88 7.00
N PHE A 151 4.48 -23.52 6.39
CA PHE A 151 4.83 -24.91 6.67
C PHE A 151 6.30 -25.00 7.09
N LEU A 152 6.53 -25.72 8.18
CA LEU A 152 7.85 -25.88 8.77
C LEU A 152 8.70 -26.84 7.95
N ARG A 153 9.67 -26.30 7.19
CA ARG A 153 10.40 -27.08 6.17
C ARG A 153 11.29 -28.20 6.73
N HIS A 154 11.64 -28.13 8.01
CA HIS A 154 12.39 -29.19 8.69
C HIS A 154 11.55 -30.45 8.93
N LEU A 155 10.22 -30.35 8.93
CA LEU A 155 9.30 -31.49 9.01
C LEU A 155 9.07 -32.15 7.64
N SER A 156 8.38 -33.29 7.61
CA SER A 156 8.10 -34.00 6.36
C SER A 156 7.02 -33.30 5.52
N GLU A 157 7.06 -33.48 4.19
CA GLU A 157 5.97 -33.01 3.32
C GLU A 157 4.62 -33.66 3.69
N GLU A 158 4.62 -34.90 4.18
CA GLU A 158 3.39 -35.56 4.65
C GLU A 158 2.78 -34.86 5.87
N SER A 159 3.60 -34.34 6.80
CA SER A 159 3.11 -33.51 7.91
C SER A 159 2.47 -32.22 7.40
N ALA A 160 3.08 -31.60 6.37
CA ALA A 160 2.54 -30.40 5.75
C ALA A 160 1.23 -30.68 4.99
N LEU A 161 1.13 -31.79 4.25
CA LEU A 161 -0.11 -32.21 3.59
C LEU A 161 -1.23 -32.48 4.60
N SER A 162 -0.93 -33.14 5.72
CA SER A 162 -1.88 -33.33 6.82
C SER A 162 -2.34 -32.00 7.44
N THR A 163 -1.45 -31.01 7.51
CA THR A 163 -1.80 -29.65 7.97
C THR A 163 -2.69 -28.94 6.95
N LEU A 164 -2.44 -29.10 5.65
CA LEU A 164 -3.29 -28.57 4.59
C LEU A 164 -4.72 -29.15 4.64
N GLU A 165 -4.88 -30.44 4.99
CA GLU A 165 -6.22 -31.03 5.20
C GLU A 165 -6.99 -30.34 6.33
N GLN A 166 -6.32 -30.02 7.44
CA GLN A 166 -6.93 -29.30 8.57
C GLN A 166 -7.34 -27.87 8.18
N ALA A 167 -6.68 -27.27 7.19
CA ALA A 167 -6.98 -25.93 6.71
C ALA A 167 -8.20 -25.85 5.76
N LEU A 168 -8.63 -26.97 5.15
CA LEU A 168 -9.72 -26.99 4.17
C LEU A 168 -11.03 -26.33 4.63
N PRO A 169 -11.48 -26.49 5.89
CA PRO A 169 -12.68 -25.82 6.40
C PRO A 169 -12.52 -24.31 6.61
N HIS A 170 -11.31 -23.76 6.45
CA HIS A 170 -10.95 -22.39 6.81
C HIS A 170 -10.30 -21.61 5.66
N LEU A 171 -10.41 -22.08 4.42
CA LEU A 171 -9.81 -21.43 3.25
C LEU A 171 -10.35 -20.01 3.01
N ASP A 172 -11.51 -19.65 3.56
CA ASP A 172 -12.04 -18.29 3.53
C ASP A 172 -11.20 -17.28 4.35
N LYS A 173 -10.37 -17.79 5.28
CA LYS A 173 -9.51 -16.98 6.17
C LYS A 173 -8.04 -16.95 5.70
N ILE A 174 -7.66 -17.74 4.69
CA ILE A 174 -6.28 -17.94 4.25
C ILE A 174 -6.13 -17.45 2.81
N VAL A 175 -5.24 -16.47 2.57
CA VAL A 175 -4.98 -15.96 1.21
C VAL A 175 -3.94 -16.78 0.46
N GLY A 176 -3.04 -17.45 1.18
CA GLY A 176 -1.93 -18.19 0.60
C GLY A 176 -1.22 -19.11 1.58
N ILE A 177 -0.21 -19.80 1.06
CA ILE A 177 0.71 -20.62 1.82
C ILE A 177 2.14 -20.12 1.71
N GLY A 178 2.93 -20.39 2.74
CA GLY A 178 4.37 -20.10 2.83
C GLY A 178 5.19 -21.34 3.15
N LEU A 179 6.52 -21.22 3.04
CA LEU A 179 7.49 -22.21 3.48
C LEU A 179 8.60 -21.49 4.24
N ASP A 180 8.90 -21.92 5.45
CA ASP A 180 9.84 -21.26 6.36
C ASP A 180 10.49 -22.27 7.31
N SER A 181 11.05 -21.79 8.43
CA SER A 181 11.88 -22.56 9.37
C SER A 181 13.26 -22.91 8.79
N GLY A 182 14.02 -23.76 9.49
CA GLY A 182 15.43 -24.06 9.18
C GLY A 182 15.69 -24.41 7.71
N GLU A 183 16.39 -23.51 6.99
CA GLU A 183 16.54 -23.56 5.53
C GLU A 183 17.55 -24.62 5.09
N LEU A 184 18.74 -24.65 5.68
CA LEU A 184 19.81 -25.55 5.27
C LEU A 184 19.43 -27.03 5.43
N GLY A 185 19.59 -27.80 4.35
CA GLY A 185 19.27 -29.23 4.32
C GLY A 185 17.79 -29.55 4.06
N ASN A 186 16.92 -28.54 3.94
CA ASN A 186 15.50 -28.70 3.70
C ASN A 186 15.08 -27.97 2.40
N PRO A 187 15.44 -28.46 1.21
CA PRO A 187 15.26 -27.72 -0.05
C PRO A 187 13.78 -27.49 -0.40
N PRO A 188 13.45 -26.40 -1.14
CA PRO A 188 12.09 -26.16 -1.62
C PRO A 188 11.49 -27.35 -2.39
N SER A 189 12.27 -28.04 -3.22
CA SER A 189 11.86 -29.24 -3.96
C SER A 189 11.20 -30.34 -3.11
N LYS A 190 11.47 -30.39 -1.80
CA LYS A 190 10.83 -31.33 -0.87
C LYS A 190 9.31 -31.15 -0.76
N PHE A 191 8.77 -29.97 -1.09
CA PHE A 191 7.37 -29.58 -0.86
C PHE A 191 6.59 -29.32 -2.15
N GLU A 192 7.05 -29.85 -3.29
CA GLU A 192 6.44 -29.60 -4.60
C GLU A 192 4.96 -30.04 -4.66
N ARG A 193 4.62 -31.23 -4.13
CA ARG A 193 3.23 -31.73 -4.17
C ARG A 193 2.30 -30.89 -3.32
N LEU A 194 2.79 -30.44 -2.17
CA LEU A 194 2.06 -29.54 -1.29
C LEU A 194 1.71 -28.22 -2.01
N PHE A 195 2.70 -27.58 -2.63
CA PHE A 195 2.52 -26.31 -3.32
C PHE A 195 1.66 -26.44 -4.57
N GLU A 196 1.83 -27.52 -5.35
CA GLU A 196 0.96 -27.84 -6.49
C GLU A 196 -0.50 -27.97 -6.04
N ARG A 197 -0.74 -28.70 -4.94
CA ARG A 197 -2.08 -28.90 -4.40
C ARG A 197 -2.71 -27.60 -3.89
N ALA A 198 -1.97 -26.79 -3.13
CA ALA A 198 -2.45 -25.51 -2.63
C ALA A 198 -2.75 -24.52 -3.77
N ALA A 199 -1.89 -24.46 -4.78
CA ALA A 199 -2.14 -23.65 -5.98
C ALA A 199 -3.40 -24.11 -6.74
N GLY A 200 -3.64 -25.43 -6.82
CA GLY A 200 -4.87 -26.01 -7.38
C GLY A 200 -6.15 -25.60 -6.63
N MET A 201 -6.04 -25.17 -5.37
CA MET A 201 -7.13 -24.61 -4.56
C MET A 201 -7.29 -23.09 -4.70
N GLY A 202 -6.44 -22.44 -5.51
CA GLY A 202 -6.45 -20.99 -5.72
C GLY A 202 -5.66 -20.18 -4.68
N LEU A 203 -4.99 -20.84 -3.74
CA LEU A 203 -4.13 -20.19 -2.74
C LEU A 203 -2.90 -19.59 -3.42
N LYS A 204 -2.46 -18.42 -2.92
CA LYS A 204 -1.18 -17.83 -3.33
C LYS A 204 -0.01 -18.58 -2.70
N THR A 205 1.15 -18.54 -3.33
CA THR A 205 2.35 -19.27 -2.88
C THR A 205 3.50 -18.30 -2.67
N VAL A 206 4.17 -18.41 -1.52
CA VAL A 206 5.41 -17.68 -1.15
C VAL A 206 6.37 -18.66 -0.48
N ALA A 207 7.65 -18.32 -0.36
CA ALA A 207 8.62 -19.17 0.32
C ALA A 207 9.86 -18.38 0.74
N HIS A 208 10.36 -18.68 1.93
CA HIS A 208 11.72 -18.33 2.34
C HIS A 208 12.71 -19.08 1.46
N ALA A 209 13.53 -18.32 0.75
CA ALA A 209 14.58 -18.87 -0.08
C ALA A 209 15.76 -17.91 -0.19
N GLY A 210 16.96 -18.44 -0.04
CA GLY A 210 18.17 -17.64 -0.16
C GLY A 210 18.33 -16.66 1.00
N GLU A 211 17.97 -17.10 2.20
CA GLU A 211 18.32 -16.45 3.45
C GLU A 211 19.72 -16.96 3.89
N GLU A 212 19.81 -18.25 4.20
CA GLU A 212 21.03 -19.00 4.50
C GLU A 212 21.55 -19.79 3.28
N ALA A 213 20.67 -20.44 2.52
CA ALA A 213 21.03 -21.27 1.36
C ALA A 213 21.39 -20.45 0.12
N GLY A 214 22.01 -21.07 -0.88
CA GLY A 214 22.44 -20.36 -2.07
C GLY A 214 21.31 -20.02 -3.05
N PRO A 215 21.66 -19.34 -4.17
CA PRO A 215 20.77 -19.03 -5.30
C PRO A 215 19.91 -20.21 -5.79
N GLU A 216 20.40 -21.44 -5.66
CA GLU A 216 19.71 -22.66 -6.08
C GLU A 216 18.35 -22.83 -5.40
N TYR A 217 18.19 -22.43 -4.14
CA TYR A 217 16.90 -22.52 -3.46
C TYR A 217 15.91 -21.46 -3.94
N ILE A 218 16.41 -20.28 -4.35
CA ILE A 218 15.57 -19.26 -4.98
C ILE A 218 15.02 -19.79 -6.32
N LEU A 219 15.87 -20.45 -7.10
CA LEU A 219 15.47 -21.08 -8.36
C LEU A 219 14.44 -22.21 -8.14
N GLU A 220 14.68 -23.12 -7.20
CA GLU A 220 13.73 -24.19 -6.88
C GLU A 220 12.36 -23.63 -6.42
N ALA A 221 12.36 -22.59 -5.58
CA ALA A 221 11.12 -21.95 -5.14
C ALA A 221 10.35 -21.32 -6.33
N LEU A 222 11.04 -20.69 -7.27
CA LEU A 222 10.40 -20.09 -8.45
C LEU A 222 9.91 -21.15 -9.46
N GLU A 223 10.68 -22.20 -9.69
CA GLU A 223 10.44 -23.15 -10.78
C GLU A 223 9.54 -24.32 -10.36
N LEU A 224 9.77 -24.86 -9.16
CA LEU A 224 9.04 -26.02 -8.64
C LEU A 224 7.82 -25.56 -7.83
N LEU A 225 8.04 -24.68 -6.85
CA LEU A 225 6.96 -24.19 -5.98
C LEU A 225 6.10 -23.09 -6.62
N LYS A 226 6.58 -22.51 -7.73
CA LYS A 226 5.88 -21.46 -8.52
C LYS A 226 5.44 -20.28 -7.64
N VAL A 227 6.31 -19.87 -6.73
CA VAL A 227 6.01 -18.77 -5.79
C VAL A 227 5.82 -17.43 -6.50
N ARG A 228 4.96 -16.59 -5.93
CA ARG A 228 4.64 -15.24 -6.45
C ARG A 228 5.65 -14.19 -6.01
N ARG A 229 6.38 -14.46 -4.94
CA ARG A 229 7.47 -13.65 -4.39
C ARG A 229 8.38 -14.54 -3.54
N ILE A 230 9.60 -14.06 -3.32
CA ILE A 230 10.61 -14.73 -2.52
C ILE A 230 10.76 -13.98 -1.21
N ASP A 231 10.75 -14.73 -0.12
CA ASP A 231 10.99 -14.22 1.21
C ASP A 231 12.50 -14.22 1.52
N HIS A 232 13.03 -13.08 1.95
CA HIS A 232 14.46 -12.70 1.91
C HIS A 232 15.05 -12.56 0.49
N GLY A 233 15.54 -13.67 -0.10
CA GLY A 233 16.19 -13.68 -1.42
C GLY A 233 17.58 -13.04 -1.49
N VAL A 234 18.19 -12.71 -0.35
CA VAL A 234 19.44 -11.93 -0.26
C VAL A 234 20.65 -12.63 -0.89
N GLN A 235 20.64 -13.97 -0.90
CA GLN A 235 21.72 -14.77 -1.47
C GLN A 235 21.74 -14.76 -3.00
N CYS A 236 20.73 -14.16 -3.67
CA CYS A 236 20.72 -14.01 -5.13
C CYS A 236 21.95 -13.25 -5.65
N LEU A 237 22.53 -12.35 -4.84
CA LEU A 237 23.72 -11.55 -5.21
C LEU A 237 24.98 -12.39 -5.51
N LYS A 238 24.98 -13.68 -5.15
CA LYS A 238 26.05 -14.62 -5.52
C LYS A 238 25.97 -15.08 -6.98
N ASP A 239 24.86 -14.84 -7.66
CA ASP A 239 24.64 -15.22 -9.06
C ASP A 239 24.08 -14.02 -9.86
N SER A 240 24.93 -13.42 -10.69
CA SER A 240 24.55 -12.27 -11.52
C SER A 240 23.44 -12.60 -12.52
N SER A 241 23.37 -13.84 -13.02
CA SER A 241 22.33 -14.25 -13.97
C SER A 241 20.96 -14.34 -13.30
N LEU A 242 20.93 -14.81 -12.05
CA LEU A 242 19.71 -14.80 -11.24
C LEU A 242 19.27 -13.36 -10.92
N VAL A 243 20.20 -12.47 -10.56
CA VAL A 243 19.88 -11.04 -10.34
C VAL A 243 19.22 -10.42 -11.57
N GLU A 244 19.82 -10.62 -12.76
CA GLU A 244 19.25 -10.12 -14.02
C GLU A 244 17.84 -10.67 -14.28
N ARG A 245 17.65 -11.98 -14.06
CA ARG A 245 16.35 -12.63 -14.19
C ARG A 245 15.31 -12.02 -13.24
N LEU A 246 15.63 -11.94 -11.95
CA LEU A 246 14.72 -11.40 -10.93
C LEU A 246 14.33 -9.95 -11.21
N ALA A 247 15.27 -9.12 -11.66
CA ALA A 247 15.03 -7.73 -12.03
C ALA A 247 14.11 -7.63 -13.26
N LYS A 248 14.38 -8.43 -14.29
CA LYS A 248 13.60 -8.47 -15.53
C LYS A 248 12.17 -8.96 -15.31
N GLU A 249 12.00 -10.04 -14.54
CA GLU A 249 10.69 -10.61 -14.22
C GLU A 249 9.94 -9.79 -13.15
N GLY A 250 10.64 -8.90 -12.45
CA GLY A 250 10.06 -8.08 -11.38
C GLY A 250 9.62 -8.92 -10.17
N VAL A 251 10.32 -10.02 -9.89
CA VAL A 251 10.05 -10.89 -8.74
C VAL A 251 10.23 -10.08 -7.44
N PRO A 252 9.19 -9.97 -6.58
CA PRO A 252 9.33 -9.28 -5.32
C PRO A 252 10.24 -10.04 -4.35
N LEU A 253 11.12 -9.29 -3.66
CA LEU A 253 11.94 -9.80 -2.56
C LEU A 253 11.53 -9.11 -1.25
N THR A 254 11.00 -9.87 -0.29
CA THR A 254 10.57 -9.32 1.01
C THR A 254 11.76 -9.27 1.97
N THR A 255 12.53 -8.18 1.92
CA THR A 255 13.78 -8.06 2.69
C THR A 255 13.53 -7.62 4.13
N CYS A 256 14.33 -8.14 5.07
CA CYS A 256 14.18 -7.92 6.51
C CYS A 256 15.52 -7.41 7.10
N PRO A 257 15.83 -6.10 7.02
CA PRO A 257 17.14 -5.54 7.39
C PRO A 257 17.63 -5.87 8.81
N LEU A 258 16.74 -5.85 9.82
CA LEU A 258 17.11 -6.17 11.20
C LEU A 258 17.27 -7.68 11.42
N SER A 259 16.43 -8.51 10.81
CA SER A 259 16.56 -9.97 10.82
C SER A 259 17.93 -10.41 10.27
N ASN A 260 18.28 -9.95 9.06
CA ASN A 260 19.59 -10.21 8.44
C ASN A 260 20.78 -9.78 9.32
N MET A 261 20.61 -8.76 10.16
CA MET A 261 21.65 -8.34 11.11
C MET A 261 21.73 -9.26 12.33
N LYS A 262 20.58 -9.71 12.83
CA LYS A 262 20.43 -10.42 14.10
C LYS A 262 20.77 -11.89 14.00
N LEU A 263 20.45 -12.52 12.87
CA LEU A 263 20.67 -13.94 12.65
C LEU A 263 22.09 -14.28 12.20
N GLN A 264 23.00 -13.28 12.17
CA GLN A 264 24.43 -13.41 11.79
C GLN A 264 24.70 -14.11 10.46
N VAL A 265 23.67 -14.30 9.65
CA VAL A 265 23.82 -14.62 8.24
C VAL A 265 24.74 -13.52 7.69
N ASN A 266 25.81 -13.89 6.98
CA ASN A 266 26.73 -12.96 6.31
C ASN A 266 26.03 -12.15 5.18
N SER A 267 24.72 -11.95 5.27
CA SER A 267 23.83 -11.28 4.33
C SER A 267 23.65 -9.80 4.63
N ARG A 268 24.07 -9.26 5.79
CA ARG A 268 24.00 -7.79 5.95
C ARG A 268 24.98 -7.08 5.00
N TYR A 269 26.16 -7.67 4.80
CA TYR A 269 27.18 -7.17 3.89
C TYR A 269 27.65 -8.26 2.94
N PHE A 270 27.50 -8.04 1.64
CA PHE A 270 28.09 -8.88 0.62
C PHE A 270 29.18 -8.08 -0.10
N GLY A 271 30.41 -8.61 -0.15
CA GLY A 271 31.55 -7.90 -0.73
C GLY A 271 31.87 -6.55 -0.06
N GLY A 272 31.55 -6.40 1.23
CA GLY A 272 31.77 -5.16 2.00
C GLY A 272 30.71 -4.08 1.82
N ARG A 273 29.64 -4.32 1.06
CA ARG A 273 28.53 -3.37 0.84
C ARG A 273 27.22 -3.88 1.42
N ASN A 274 26.34 -2.99 1.86
CA ASN A 274 25.06 -3.39 2.44
C ASN A 274 24.17 -4.07 1.37
N VAL A 275 23.59 -5.22 1.70
CA VAL A 275 22.81 -6.01 0.73
C VAL A 275 21.52 -5.32 0.29
N THR A 276 20.77 -4.68 1.18
CA THR A 276 19.55 -3.95 0.79
C THR A 276 19.88 -2.87 -0.25
N GLY A 277 20.98 -2.13 -0.05
CA GLY A 277 21.46 -1.16 -1.03
C GLY A 277 21.83 -1.80 -2.36
N GLN A 278 22.55 -2.93 -2.35
CA GLN A 278 22.93 -3.65 -3.57
C GLN A 278 21.73 -4.19 -4.35
N LEU A 279 20.71 -4.71 -3.67
CA LEU A 279 19.50 -5.21 -4.32
C LEU A 279 18.74 -4.06 -5.03
N LEU A 280 18.65 -2.90 -4.37
CA LEU A 280 18.04 -1.69 -4.96
C LEU A 280 18.84 -1.16 -6.15
N GLU A 281 20.18 -1.08 -6.04
CA GLU A 281 21.08 -0.69 -7.13
C GLU A 281 20.95 -1.62 -8.35
N ALA A 282 20.73 -2.92 -8.11
CA ALA A 282 20.52 -3.92 -9.14
C ALA A 282 19.14 -3.86 -9.81
N GLY A 283 18.25 -2.94 -9.40
CA GLY A 283 16.92 -2.79 -9.97
C GLY A 283 15.91 -3.84 -9.52
N LEU A 284 16.20 -4.59 -8.45
CA LEU A 284 15.29 -5.60 -7.92
C LEU A 284 14.09 -4.97 -7.22
N ARG A 285 12.93 -5.67 -7.25
CA ARG A 285 11.70 -5.23 -6.60
C ARG A 285 11.74 -5.55 -5.10
N VAL A 286 12.49 -4.76 -4.36
CA VAL A 286 12.66 -4.90 -2.90
C VAL A 286 11.48 -4.29 -2.13
N THR A 287 11.02 -4.98 -1.09
CA THR A 287 10.19 -4.44 0.00
C THR A 287 10.94 -4.55 1.34
N ILE A 288 10.52 -3.78 2.34
CA ILE A 288 11.09 -3.79 3.70
C ILE A 288 10.02 -4.32 4.66
N ASN A 289 10.38 -5.29 5.49
CA ASN A 289 9.49 -5.95 6.44
C ASN A 289 10.25 -6.22 7.75
N SER A 290 9.54 -6.60 8.80
CA SER A 290 10.13 -6.78 10.13
C SER A 290 10.38 -8.21 10.56
N ASP A 291 9.82 -9.21 9.86
CA ASP A 291 10.05 -10.62 10.15
C ASP A 291 9.52 -10.99 11.55
N ASP A 292 10.40 -11.16 12.55
CA ASP A 292 10.07 -11.35 13.97
C ASP A 292 10.40 -10.10 14.81
N PRO A 293 9.56 -9.05 14.78
CA PRO A 293 9.92 -7.74 15.33
C PRO A 293 10.20 -7.74 16.84
N ALA A 294 9.54 -8.62 17.61
CA ALA A 294 9.74 -8.74 19.06
C ALA A 294 11.07 -9.43 19.42
N TYR A 295 11.78 -9.99 18.43
CA TYR A 295 13.07 -10.66 18.57
C TYR A 295 14.20 -9.89 17.89
N PHE A 296 13.92 -9.23 16.77
CA PHE A 296 14.95 -8.54 15.98
C PHE A 296 15.15 -7.07 16.32
N GLY A 297 14.42 -6.58 17.32
CA GLY A 297 14.67 -5.28 17.95
C GLY A 297 14.01 -4.11 17.23
N GLY A 298 12.92 -4.36 16.51
CA GLY A 298 12.16 -3.30 15.87
C GLY A 298 11.12 -3.80 14.87
N TYR A 299 10.07 -3.00 14.70
CA TYR A 299 9.00 -3.22 13.74
C TYR A 299 9.38 -2.63 12.38
N ILE A 300 8.44 -2.61 11.43
CA ILE A 300 8.71 -2.21 10.05
C ILE A 300 9.35 -0.83 9.92
N ASN A 301 8.97 0.16 10.73
CA ASN A 301 9.60 1.49 10.68
C ASN A 301 11.06 1.45 11.13
N ASP A 302 11.39 0.64 12.13
CA ASP A 302 12.77 0.49 12.60
C ASP A 302 13.64 -0.15 11.50
N ASN A 303 13.07 -1.10 10.74
CA ASN A 303 13.71 -1.69 9.56
C ASN A 303 13.93 -0.66 8.44
N PHE A 304 12.95 0.20 8.14
CA PHE A 304 13.13 1.29 7.18
C PHE A 304 14.19 2.29 7.65
N VAL A 305 14.14 2.70 8.92
CA VAL A 305 15.14 3.61 9.51
C VAL A 305 16.53 3.01 9.41
N ARG A 306 16.65 1.70 9.65
CA ARG A 306 17.92 0.99 9.51
C ARG A 306 18.41 0.96 8.07
N ALA A 307 17.55 0.58 7.12
CA ALA A 307 17.90 0.53 5.70
C ALA A 307 18.35 1.90 5.18
N VAL A 308 17.62 2.97 5.53
CA VAL A 308 17.96 4.34 5.14
C VAL A 308 19.31 4.76 5.69
N SER A 309 19.56 4.48 6.98
CA SER A 309 20.82 4.86 7.64
C SER A 309 22.01 4.09 7.07
N ASP A 310 21.88 2.77 6.89
CA ASP A 310 22.97 1.90 6.47
C ASP A 310 23.35 2.05 4.99
N CYS A 311 22.40 2.45 4.14
CA CYS A 311 22.62 2.55 2.69
C CYS A 311 22.54 3.99 2.15
N ASN A 312 22.37 4.98 3.04
CA ASN A 312 22.18 6.39 2.67
C ASN A 312 21.04 6.59 1.65
N LEU A 313 19.90 5.91 1.87
CA LEU A 313 18.76 5.93 0.95
C LEU A 313 18.05 7.28 0.97
N THR A 314 17.43 7.62 -0.15
CA THR A 314 16.67 8.86 -0.35
C THR A 314 15.16 8.66 -0.11
N GLU A 315 14.41 9.75 -0.09
CA GLU A 315 12.93 9.71 -0.09
C GLU A 315 12.36 8.92 -1.28
N ARG A 316 13.06 8.94 -2.43
CA ARG A 316 12.65 8.24 -3.64
C ARG A 316 12.77 6.73 -3.47
N ASP A 317 13.81 6.27 -2.80
CA ASP A 317 14.02 4.86 -2.51
C ASP A 317 12.98 4.37 -1.50
N VAL A 318 12.71 5.17 -0.46
CA VAL A 318 11.64 4.89 0.51
C VAL A 318 10.27 4.81 -0.19
N TYR A 319 9.95 5.78 -1.06
CA TYR A 319 8.73 5.76 -1.87
C TYR A 319 8.64 4.49 -2.71
N LYS A 320 9.71 4.14 -3.44
CA LYS A 320 9.76 2.93 -4.28
C LYS A 320 9.50 1.68 -3.46
N MET A 321 10.15 1.51 -2.31
CA MET A 321 9.96 0.33 -1.46
C MET A 321 8.54 0.25 -0.86
N CYS A 322 7.97 1.39 -0.42
CA CYS A 322 6.58 1.44 0.04
C CYS A 322 5.61 1.11 -1.11
N ARG A 323 5.82 1.66 -2.30
CA ARG A 323 5.01 1.34 -3.48
C ARG A 323 5.14 -0.12 -3.88
N ASN A 324 6.36 -0.67 -3.87
CA ASN A 324 6.63 -2.08 -4.12
C ASN A 324 5.84 -2.97 -3.16
N SER A 325 5.78 -2.61 -1.87
CA SER A 325 5.00 -3.37 -0.88
C SER A 325 3.52 -3.47 -1.26
N PHE A 326 2.89 -2.40 -1.76
CA PHE A 326 1.51 -2.48 -2.23
C PHE A 326 1.38 -3.27 -3.53
N THR A 327 2.26 -3.06 -4.51
CA THR A 327 2.15 -3.77 -5.80
C THR A 327 2.38 -5.28 -5.66
N SER A 328 3.23 -5.68 -4.73
CA SER A 328 3.60 -7.07 -4.44
C SER A 328 2.66 -7.78 -3.46
N SER A 329 1.72 -7.03 -2.86
CA SER A 329 0.69 -7.60 -2.00
C SER A 329 -0.34 -8.42 -2.78
N PHE A 330 -1.10 -9.25 -2.07
CA PHE A 330 -2.28 -9.98 -2.52
C PHE A 330 -3.58 -9.19 -2.31
N LEU A 331 -3.49 -7.89 -2.04
CA LEU A 331 -4.64 -6.97 -2.07
C LEU A 331 -5.32 -6.96 -3.44
N SER A 332 -6.60 -6.59 -3.46
CA SER A 332 -7.31 -6.29 -4.70
C SER A 332 -6.69 -5.07 -5.41
N ASP A 333 -6.82 -4.99 -6.74
CA ASP A 333 -6.28 -3.84 -7.50
C ASP A 333 -6.85 -2.49 -7.03
N VAL A 334 -8.10 -2.49 -6.55
CA VAL A 334 -8.75 -1.30 -5.99
C VAL A 334 -8.08 -0.88 -4.69
N ASP A 335 -7.80 -1.84 -3.79
CA ASP A 335 -7.12 -1.55 -2.52
C ASP A 335 -5.66 -1.14 -2.76
N LYS A 336 -4.96 -1.78 -3.70
CA LYS A 336 -3.61 -1.35 -4.12
C LYS A 336 -3.61 0.09 -4.61
N ALA A 337 -4.54 0.46 -5.49
CA ALA A 337 -4.65 1.81 -6.01
C ALA A 337 -4.95 2.82 -4.88
N PHE A 338 -5.84 2.48 -3.95
CA PHE A 338 -6.13 3.31 -2.77
C PHE A 338 -4.86 3.51 -1.92
N CYS A 339 -4.18 2.44 -1.52
CA CYS A 339 -2.97 2.52 -0.71
C CYS A 339 -1.85 3.32 -1.40
N ILE A 340 -1.63 3.12 -2.70
CA ILE A 340 -0.63 3.87 -3.47
C ILE A 340 -0.99 5.36 -3.51
N SER A 341 -2.26 5.72 -3.70
CA SER A 341 -2.65 7.13 -3.68
C SER A 341 -2.46 7.79 -2.31
N GLN A 342 -2.57 7.05 -1.21
CA GLN A 342 -2.25 7.55 0.13
C GLN A 342 -0.74 7.76 0.31
N LEU A 343 0.08 6.88 -0.29
CA LEU A 343 1.53 7.06 -0.33
C LEU A 343 1.93 8.27 -1.18
N ASP A 344 1.40 8.41 -2.39
CA ASP A 344 1.61 9.56 -3.28
C ASP A 344 1.29 10.86 -2.54
N TYR A 345 0.14 10.85 -1.86
CA TYR A 345 -0.31 11.95 -1.04
C TYR A 345 0.68 12.33 0.06
N HIS A 346 1.12 11.34 0.84
CA HIS A 346 2.11 11.54 1.89
C HIS A 346 3.42 12.13 1.37
N THR A 347 3.87 11.68 0.20
CA THR A 347 5.06 12.22 -0.48
C THR A 347 4.88 13.69 -0.89
N ILE A 348 3.70 14.06 -1.40
CA ILE A 348 3.39 15.44 -1.78
C ILE A 348 3.35 16.36 -0.56
N VAL A 349 2.61 16.00 0.50
CA VAL A 349 2.48 16.85 1.69
C VAL A 349 3.77 16.93 2.50
N SER A 350 4.62 15.91 2.40
CA SER A 350 5.98 15.95 2.94
C SER A 350 6.94 16.82 2.11
N GLY A 351 6.48 17.35 0.96
CA GLY A 351 7.19 18.23 0.03
C GLY A 351 8.25 17.51 -0.82
N TYR A 352 8.15 16.18 -0.93
CA TYR A 352 9.07 15.34 -1.72
C TYR A 352 8.56 15.08 -3.14
N ALA A 353 7.36 15.59 -3.45
CA ALA A 353 6.74 15.52 -4.75
C ALA A 353 5.89 16.76 -5.02
N ALA A 354 5.89 17.25 -6.25
CA ALA A 354 4.88 18.18 -6.72
C ALA A 354 3.51 17.46 -6.83
N PRO A 355 2.39 18.13 -6.49
CA PRO A 355 1.07 17.55 -6.69
C PRO A 355 0.81 17.26 -8.18
N PRO A 356 0.12 16.17 -8.52
CA PRO A 356 -0.26 15.91 -9.89
C PRO A 356 -1.20 17.02 -10.38
N ARG A 357 -1.05 17.42 -11.65
CA ARG A 357 -1.92 18.41 -12.31
C ARG A 357 -3.23 17.76 -12.75
N ASN A 358 -3.94 17.15 -11.82
CA ASN A 358 -5.17 16.44 -12.11
C ASN A 358 -6.38 17.27 -11.68
N ILE A 359 -7.31 17.44 -12.62
CA ILE A 359 -8.57 18.14 -12.39
C ILE A 359 -9.75 17.24 -12.66
N SER A 360 -10.71 17.21 -11.75
CA SER A 360 -12.01 16.61 -11.98
C SER A 360 -13.04 17.66 -12.41
N ILE A 361 -13.71 17.43 -13.54
CA ILE A 361 -14.77 18.30 -14.07
C ILE A 361 -16.11 17.58 -13.96
N PHE A 362 -17.05 18.19 -13.23
CA PHE A 362 -18.40 17.66 -13.02
C PHE A 362 -19.46 18.58 -13.62
N GLY A 363 -20.57 18.00 -14.07
CA GLY A 363 -21.69 18.78 -14.58
C GLY A 363 -22.82 17.91 -15.12
N SER A 364 -23.84 18.58 -15.65
CA SER A 364 -25.06 17.94 -16.13
C SER A 364 -24.81 16.99 -17.30
N ARG A 365 -25.57 15.90 -17.35
CA ARG A 365 -25.61 14.97 -18.49
C ARG A 365 -26.38 15.49 -19.71
N SER A 366 -27.04 16.64 -19.56
CA SER A 366 -28.09 17.13 -20.46
C SER A 366 -27.61 18.01 -21.61
N PRO A 367 -26.59 18.89 -21.44
CA PRO A 367 -26.09 19.73 -22.53
C PRO A 367 -25.66 18.91 -23.75
N GLU A 368 -26.11 19.29 -24.94
CA GLU A 368 -25.73 18.65 -26.19
C GLU A 368 -24.53 19.39 -26.82
N PRO A 369 -23.71 18.73 -27.67
CA PRO A 369 -22.66 19.41 -28.43
C PRO A 369 -23.20 20.66 -29.15
N GLY A 370 -22.48 21.78 -29.05
CA GLY A 370 -22.91 23.07 -29.58
C GLY A 370 -23.80 23.92 -28.67
N SER A 371 -24.28 23.39 -27.53
CA SER A 371 -24.94 24.24 -26.53
C SER A 371 -23.93 25.16 -25.83
N PRO A 372 -24.34 26.35 -25.34
CA PRO A 372 -23.44 27.27 -24.64
C PRO A 372 -22.69 26.61 -23.48
N GLU A 373 -23.38 25.79 -22.68
CA GLU A 373 -22.78 25.11 -21.53
C GLU A 373 -21.82 23.99 -21.93
N TYR A 374 -22.11 23.30 -23.03
CA TYR A 374 -21.20 22.29 -23.57
C TYR A 374 -19.91 22.96 -24.07
N GLU A 375 -20.03 24.02 -24.87
CA GLU A 375 -18.87 24.71 -25.45
C GLU A 375 -18.04 25.41 -24.37
N GLU A 376 -18.66 25.96 -23.32
CA GLU A 376 -17.94 26.51 -22.16
C GLU A 376 -17.09 25.43 -21.47
N ALA A 377 -17.66 24.28 -21.12
CA ALA A 377 -16.93 23.19 -20.47
C ALA A 377 -15.83 22.59 -21.38
N ARG A 378 -16.10 22.48 -22.68
CA ARG A 378 -15.12 22.03 -23.68
C ARG A 378 -13.95 23.02 -23.78
N ALA A 379 -14.23 24.31 -23.91
CA ALA A 379 -13.20 25.34 -24.00
C ALA A 379 -12.30 25.36 -22.76
N ILE A 380 -12.90 25.28 -21.55
CA ILE A 380 -12.15 25.21 -20.30
C ILE A 380 -11.27 23.94 -20.26
N ALA A 381 -11.82 22.77 -20.59
CA ALA A 381 -11.06 21.53 -20.55
C ALA A 381 -9.93 21.49 -21.59
N LYS A 382 -10.14 22.06 -22.77
CA LYS A 382 -9.13 22.23 -23.81
C LYS A 382 -7.98 23.11 -23.32
N LEU A 383 -8.32 24.26 -22.75
CA LEU A 383 -7.35 25.18 -22.19
C LEU A 383 -6.53 24.51 -21.08
N LEU A 384 -7.16 23.77 -20.16
CA LEU A 384 -6.47 23.04 -19.09
C LEU A 384 -5.54 21.94 -19.63
N ALA A 385 -6.03 21.10 -20.54
CA ALA A 385 -5.23 20.01 -21.10
C ALA A 385 -4.03 20.52 -21.91
N SER A 386 -4.19 21.61 -22.68
CA SER A 386 -3.07 22.25 -23.38
C SER A 386 -1.98 22.79 -22.44
N ARG A 387 -2.34 23.08 -21.18
CA ARG A 387 -1.41 23.50 -20.09
C ARG A 387 -0.91 22.34 -19.23
N GLY A 388 -1.23 21.13 -19.64
CA GLY A 388 -0.72 19.92 -19.03
C GLY A 388 -1.50 19.42 -17.83
N PHE A 389 -2.80 19.68 -17.77
CA PHE A 389 -3.68 19.02 -16.81
C PHE A 389 -4.23 17.70 -17.35
N THR A 390 -4.22 16.67 -16.51
CA THR A 390 -4.98 15.43 -16.74
C THR A 390 -6.42 15.68 -16.32
N VAL A 391 -7.37 15.43 -17.22
CA VAL A 391 -8.79 15.72 -16.98
C VAL A 391 -9.53 14.44 -16.62
N PHE A 392 -10.12 14.43 -15.42
CA PHE A 392 -11.04 13.41 -14.95
C PHE A 392 -12.48 13.89 -15.18
N THR A 393 -13.29 13.04 -15.81
CA THR A 393 -14.71 13.27 -15.98
C THR A 393 -15.49 12.01 -15.66
N GLY A 394 -16.81 12.10 -15.64
CA GLY A 394 -17.65 10.92 -15.54
C GLY A 394 -17.76 10.07 -16.81
N GLY A 395 -17.05 10.43 -17.89
CA GLY A 395 -16.87 9.60 -19.09
C GLY A 395 -18.11 9.33 -19.93
N TYR A 396 -19.27 9.93 -19.63
CA TYR A 396 -20.52 9.73 -20.39
C TYR A 396 -20.87 10.97 -21.25
N SER A 397 -22.15 11.36 -21.31
CA SER A 397 -22.70 12.48 -22.11
C SER A 397 -22.64 13.84 -21.38
N GLY A 398 -23.09 14.91 -22.03
CA GLY A 398 -23.22 16.22 -21.41
C GLY A 398 -21.89 16.89 -21.14
N ILE A 399 -21.80 17.59 -20.01
CA ILE A 399 -20.58 18.25 -19.55
C ILE A 399 -19.41 17.26 -19.41
N MET A 400 -19.68 16.00 -19.03
CA MET A 400 -18.64 14.97 -18.95
C MET A 400 -18.02 14.68 -20.33
N MET A 401 -18.86 14.66 -21.37
CA MET A 401 -18.39 14.54 -22.75
C MET A 401 -17.66 15.80 -23.20
N ALA A 402 -18.19 16.98 -22.89
CA ALA A 402 -17.56 18.26 -23.22
C ALA A 402 -16.15 18.35 -22.62
N GLY A 403 -16.01 17.98 -21.35
CA GLY A 403 -14.72 17.94 -20.67
C GLY A 403 -13.75 16.96 -21.33
N ALA A 404 -14.21 15.76 -21.67
CA ALA A 404 -13.37 14.77 -22.34
C ALA A 404 -12.98 15.21 -23.77
N HIS A 405 -13.92 15.79 -24.51
CA HIS A 405 -13.73 16.31 -25.86
C HIS A 405 -12.72 17.45 -25.87
N GLY A 406 -12.94 18.48 -25.04
CA GLY A 406 -12.02 19.61 -24.93
C GLY A 406 -10.63 19.16 -24.51
N ALA A 407 -10.54 18.31 -23.50
CA ALA A 407 -9.26 17.76 -23.05
C ALA A 407 -8.50 17.06 -24.18
N ARG A 408 -9.20 16.26 -25.00
CA ARG A 408 -8.61 15.62 -26.18
C ARG A 408 -8.00 16.63 -27.15
N GLU A 409 -8.76 17.68 -27.48
CA GLU A 409 -8.28 18.73 -28.39
C GLU A 409 -7.05 19.45 -27.83
N GLY A 410 -7.04 19.75 -26.53
CA GLY A 410 -5.91 20.40 -25.88
C GLY A 410 -4.65 19.53 -25.86
N LEU A 411 -4.80 18.21 -25.69
CA LEU A 411 -3.69 17.26 -25.79
C LEU A 411 -3.13 17.21 -27.21
N ASP A 412 -3.99 17.17 -28.23
CA ASP A 412 -3.57 17.16 -29.63
C ASP A 412 -2.84 18.46 -30.01
N GLU A 413 -3.33 19.63 -29.55
CA GLU A 413 -2.63 20.91 -29.72
C GLU A 413 -1.24 20.91 -29.07
N ARG A 414 -1.14 20.43 -27.83
CA ARG A 414 0.13 20.36 -27.11
C ARG A 414 1.15 19.45 -27.80
N ARG A 415 0.70 18.28 -28.29
CA ARG A 415 1.51 17.34 -29.07
C ARG A 415 2.03 17.98 -30.36
N ASN A 416 1.15 18.68 -31.08
CA ASN A 416 1.53 19.38 -32.31
C ASN A 416 2.52 20.54 -32.07
N SER A 417 2.50 21.15 -30.89
CA SER A 417 3.46 22.21 -30.51
C SER A 417 4.82 21.71 -29.99
N GLY A 418 5.09 20.40 -30.03
CA GLY A 418 6.37 19.82 -29.58
C GLY A 418 6.54 19.74 -28.06
N GLY A 419 5.44 19.78 -27.29
CA GLY A 419 5.49 19.59 -25.83
C GLY A 419 5.90 18.17 -25.45
N GLU A 420 6.69 18.02 -24.36
CA GLU A 420 7.15 16.72 -23.87
C GLU A 420 6.01 15.72 -23.58
N SER A 421 6.33 14.46 -23.86
CA SER A 421 5.47 13.26 -23.83
C SER A 421 5.28 12.67 -22.43
N GLU A 422 4.77 13.43 -21.47
CA GLU A 422 4.05 12.77 -20.37
C GLU A 422 2.74 12.24 -20.92
N ALA A 423 2.40 10.99 -20.62
CA ALA A 423 1.17 10.34 -21.04
C ALA A 423 -0.02 10.98 -20.31
N GLN A 424 -0.43 12.16 -20.77
CA GLN A 424 -1.58 12.84 -20.22
C GLN A 424 -2.84 12.21 -20.79
N GLU A 425 -3.72 11.85 -19.86
CA GLU A 425 -4.89 11.04 -20.12
C GLU A 425 -6.16 11.87 -19.98
N VAL A 426 -7.18 11.48 -20.74
CA VAL A 426 -8.56 11.86 -20.52
C VAL A 426 -9.22 10.69 -19.79
N CYS A 427 -9.35 10.83 -18.47
CA CYS A 427 -9.83 9.78 -17.59
C CYS A 427 -11.37 9.83 -17.46
N GLY A 428 -12.04 8.73 -17.78
CA GLY A 428 -13.47 8.58 -17.61
C GLY A 428 -13.78 7.64 -16.44
N VAL A 429 -14.36 8.15 -15.36
CA VAL A 429 -14.78 7.33 -14.20
C VAL A 429 -16.21 6.82 -14.40
N LEU A 430 -16.31 5.57 -14.85
CA LEU A 430 -17.53 4.92 -15.33
C LEU A 430 -18.16 4.06 -14.24
N VAL A 431 -19.48 3.90 -14.25
CA VAL A 431 -20.20 2.93 -13.40
C VAL A 431 -21.12 2.06 -14.26
N PRO A 432 -20.55 1.15 -15.08
CA PRO A 432 -21.34 0.35 -16.04
C PRO A 432 -22.44 -0.48 -15.38
N SER A 433 -22.25 -0.90 -14.12
CA SER A 433 -23.25 -1.64 -13.35
C SER A 433 -24.56 -0.88 -13.12
N LEU A 434 -24.50 0.45 -13.00
CA LEU A 434 -25.68 1.31 -12.80
C LEU A 434 -26.18 1.95 -14.10
N PHE A 435 -25.31 2.02 -15.11
CA PHE A 435 -25.60 2.64 -16.40
C PHE A 435 -25.38 1.67 -17.56
N ALA A 436 -25.89 0.45 -17.43
CA ALA A 436 -25.69 -0.65 -18.38
C ALA A 436 -26.17 -0.35 -19.81
N PHE A 437 -27.03 0.65 -19.98
CA PHE A 437 -27.52 1.15 -21.28
C PHE A 437 -26.55 2.12 -21.98
N ARG A 438 -25.38 2.40 -21.38
CA ARG A 438 -24.35 3.29 -21.93
C ARG A 438 -23.14 2.50 -22.39
N GLU A 439 -22.32 3.14 -23.23
CA GLU A 439 -21.03 2.58 -23.66
C GLU A 439 -20.17 2.18 -22.44
N PRO A 440 -19.78 0.90 -22.32
CA PRO A 440 -19.06 0.38 -21.15
C PRO A 440 -17.68 1.02 -20.96
N LEU A 441 -17.09 1.54 -22.04
CA LEU A 441 -15.77 2.19 -22.07
C LEU A 441 -15.86 3.72 -22.08
N GLY A 442 -17.06 4.29 -21.94
CA GLY A 442 -17.28 5.73 -21.94
C GLY A 442 -17.39 6.31 -23.35
N ASN A 443 -17.35 7.64 -23.44
CA ASN A 443 -17.41 8.36 -24.71
C ASN A 443 -16.11 8.21 -25.51
N SER A 444 -16.20 8.48 -26.82
CA SER A 444 -15.09 8.34 -27.79
C SER A 444 -13.85 9.20 -27.51
N TYR A 445 -13.96 10.19 -26.63
CA TYR A 445 -12.85 11.08 -26.30
C TYR A 445 -12.02 10.58 -25.11
N THR A 446 -12.55 9.64 -24.33
CA THR A 446 -11.87 9.06 -23.17
C THR A 446 -10.64 8.24 -23.62
N THR A 447 -9.46 8.51 -23.08
CA THR A 447 -8.27 7.65 -23.30
C THR A 447 -8.22 6.50 -22.30
N ARG A 448 -8.66 6.77 -21.07
CA ARG A 448 -8.51 5.86 -19.94
C ARG A 448 -9.84 5.68 -19.23
N PRO A 449 -10.55 4.57 -19.47
CA PRO A 449 -11.71 4.22 -18.68
C PRO A 449 -11.28 3.70 -17.30
N ILE A 450 -11.92 4.19 -16.24
CA ILE A 450 -11.78 3.73 -14.86
C ILE A 450 -13.15 3.19 -14.45
N VAL A 451 -13.24 1.88 -14.24
CA VAL A 451 -14.50 1.22 -13.87
C VAL A 451 -14.67 1.26 -12.35
N ALA A 452 -15.63 2.08 -11.91
CA ALA A 452 -16.08 2.11 -10.53
C ALA A 452 -17.26 1.14 -10.33
N ARG A 453 -17.31 0.53 -9.15
CA ARG A 453 -18.32 -0.48 -8.78
C ARG A 453 -19.66 0.14 -8.33
N SER A 454 -19.62 1.39 -7.87
CA SER A 454 -20.78 2.15 -7.37
C SER A 454 -20.58 3.65 -7.56
N LEU A 455 -21.64 4.45 -7.40
CA LEU A 455 -21.53 5.92 -7.43
C LEU A 455 -20.59 6.46 -6.35
N THR A 456 -20.62 5.88 -5.15
CA THR A 456 -19.70 6.26 -4.06
C THR A 456 -18.25 5.97 -4.43
N ASN A 457 -17.96 4.80 -4.99
CA ASN A 457 -16.61 4.48 -5.45
C ASN A 457 -16.16 5.41 -6.59
N ARG A 458 -17.07 5.82 -7.47
CA ARG A 458 -16.79 6.84 -8.49
C ARG A 458 -16.39 8.19 -7.89
N ILE A 459 -17.12 8.69 -6.89
CA ILE A 459 -16.77 9.94 -6.20
C ILE A 459 -15.41 9.81 -5.52
N ASN A 460 -15.13 8.67 -4.90
CA ASN A 460 -13.82 8.40 -4.30
C ASN A 460 -12.70 8.46 -5.35
N HIS A 461 -12.90 7.92 -6.56
CA HIS A 461 -11.91 8.07 -7.63
C HIS A 461 -11.63 9.53 -7.95
N PHE A 462 -12.65 10.40 -8.01
CA PHE A 462 -12.40 11.82 -8.22
C PHE A 462 -11.61 12.46 -7.07
N CYS A 463 -12.04 12.26 -5.82
CA CYS A 463 -11.37 12.82 -4.64
C CYS A 463 -9.90 12.38 -4.54
N MET A 464 -9.62 11.11 -4.87
CA MET A 464 -8.30 10.51 -4.69
C MET A 464 -7.34 10.80 -5.86
N ASN A 465 -7.87 11.11 -7.04
CA ASN A 465 -7.05 11.32 -8.23
C ASN A 465 -6.95 12.78 -8.64
N SER A 466 -7.64 13.72 -7.98
CA SER A 466 -7.63 15.14 -8.34
C SER A 466 -7.34 16.03 -7.13
N GLU A 467 -6.47 17.03 -7.34
CA GLU A 467 -6.24 18.13 -6.39
C GLU A 467 -7.04 19.38 -6.76
N TYR A 468 -7.57 19.41 -7.98
CA TYR A 468 -8.38 20.48 -8.52
C TYR A 468 -9.76 19.94 -8.90
N PHE A 469 -10.81 20.69 -8.61
CA PHE A 469 -12.19 20.32 -8.91
C PHE A 469 -12.89 21.50 -9.55
N LEU A 470 -13.64 21.25 -10.61
CA LEU A 470 -14.47 22.24 -11.27
C LEU A 470 -15.91 21.74 -11.35
N ALA A 471 -16.82 22.44 -10.68
CA ALA A 471 -18.25 22.23 -10.84
C ALA A 471 -18.82 23.18 -11.91
N CYS A 472 -19.22 22.60 -13.04
CA CYS A 472 -19.99 23.27 -14.08
C CYS A 472 -21.49 23.12 -13.84
N ARG A 473 -22.32 23.77 -14.67
CA ARG A 473 -23.78 23.71 -14.56
C ARG A 473 -24.29 22.27 -14.47
N GLY A 474 -25.11 22.01 -13.48
CA GLY A 474 -25.42 20.67 -13.02
C GLY A 474 -26.87 20.40 -12.68
N THR A 475 -27.11 19.17 -12.24
CA THR A 475 -28.38 18.76 -11.59
C THR A 475 -28.04 18.15 -10.22
N ILE A 476 -28.96 17.37 -9.64
CA ILE A 476 -28.75 16.71 -8.35
C ILE A 476 -27.44 15.92 -8.28
N GLY A 477 -27.01 15.27 -9.38
CA GLY A 477 -25.74 14.55 -9.40
C GLY A 477 -24.52 15.45 -9.18
N THR A 478 -24.52 16.64 -9.79
CA THR A 478 -23.42 17.61 -9.68
C THR A 478 -23.33 18.22 -8.30
N ILE A 479 -24.48 18.55 -7.68
CA ILE A 479 -24.47 19.05 -6.30
C ILE A 479 -24.05 17.93 -5.33
N THR A 480 -24.40 16.66 -5.58
CA THR A 480 -23.88 15.53 -4.80
C THR A 480 -22.36 15.43 -4.92
N GLU A 481 -21.81 15.43 -6.13
CA GLU A 481 -20.35 15.41 -6.35
C GLU A 481 -19.66 16.60 -5.63
N LEU A 482 -20.20 17.82 -5.78
CA LEU A 482 -19.67 19.02 -5.12
C LEU A 482 -19.70 18.94 -3.60
N LEU A 483 -20.81 18.52 -2.99
CA LEU A 483 -20.93 18.42 -1.53
C LEU A 483 -19.98 17.36 -0.95
N TYR A 484 -19.76 16.25 -1.67
CA TYR A 484 -18.78 15.25 -1.27
C TYR A 484 -17.35 15.79 -1.31
N VAL A 485 -16.98 16.50 -2.39
CA VAL A 485 -15.65 17.12 -2.51
C VAL A 485 -15.46 18.22 -1.47
N TRP A 486 -16.50 19.01 -1.20
CA TRP A 486 -16.46 20.03 -0.15
C TRP A 486 -16.26 19.40 1.23
N LYS A 487 -17.01 18.34 1.56
CA LYS A 487 -16.82 17.61 2.81
C LYS A 487 -15.43 16.98 2.90
N TYR A 488 -14.93 16.42 1.80
CA TYR A 488 -13.58 15.89 1.69
C TYR A 488 -12.52 16.97 1.99
N ALA A 489 -12.69 18.18 1.46
CA ALA A 489 -11.82 19.32 1.76
C ALA A 489 -11.89 19.75 3.23
N THR A 490 -13.07 19.80 3.85
CA THR A 490 -13.22 20.11 5.28
C THR A 490 -12.53 19.07 6.17
N ILE A 491 -12.65 17.79 5.86
CA ILE A 491 -11.95 16.71 6.58
C ILE A 491 -10.43 16.93 6.45
N ARG A 492 -9.94 17.20 5.23
CA ARG A 492 -8.52 17.50 4.98
C ARG A 492 -8.04 18.73 5.76
N ASN A 493 -8.85 19.77 5.84
CA ASN A 493 -8.54 20.97 6.64
C ASN A 493 -8.36 20.63 8.13
N THR A 494 -9.22 19.76 8.67
CA THR A 494 -9.20 19.37 10.08
C THR A 494 -7.94 18.62 10.46
N ILE A 495 -7.43 17.77 9.57
CA ILE A 495 -6.22 16.98 9.81
C ILE A 495 -4.93 17.68 9.35
N GLY A 496 -5.01 18.97 8.98
CA GLY A 496 -3.85 19.81 8.67
C GLY A 496 -3.12 19.43 7.40
N VAL A 497 -3.82 18.85 6.43
CA VAL A 497 -3.22 18.38 5.19
C VAL A 497 -3.55 19.31 4.01
N SER A 498 -2.84 19.17 2.88
CA SER A 498 -3.04 20.03 1.69
C SER A 498 -4.52 20.11 1.32
N LEU A 499 -5.03 21.29 0.95
CA LEU A 499 -6.43 21.47 0.60
C LEU A 499 -6.62 21.34 -0.90
N PRO A 500 -7.59 20.55 -1.39
CA PRO A 500 -7.95 20.60 -2.79
C PRO A 500 -8.51 21.98 -3.14
N LYS A 501 -8.36 22.40 -4.40
CA LYS A 501 -8.98 23.62 -4.91
C LYS A 501 -10.32 23.29 -5.55
N ILE A 502 -11.39 23.79 -4.95
CA ILE A 502 -12.76 23.59 -5.43
C ILE A 502 -13.20 24.86 -6.12
N LEU A 503 -13.29 24.82 -7.44
CA LEU A 503 -13.79 25.91 -8.26
C LEU A 503 -15.22 25.63 -8.69
N VAL A 504 -16.06 26.65 -8.66
CA VAL A 504 -17.44 26.57 -9.16
C VAL A 504 -17.74 27.77 -10.05
N LEU A 505 -18.42 27.53 -11.18
CA LEU A 505 -18.81 28.63 -12.07
C LEU A 505 -19.86 29.51 -11.38
N ARG A 506 -19.51 30.78 -11.12
CA ARG A 506 -20.29 31.72 -10.30
C ARG A 506 -21.72 31.84 -10.78
N SER A 507 -21.90 32.00 -12.09
CA SER A 507 -23.19 32.17 -12.78
C SER A 507 -24.22 31.09 -12.43
N ASN A 508 -23.78 29.90 -12.01
CA ASN A 508 -24.64 28.76 -11.71
C ASN A 508 -24.77 28.47 -10.21
N PHE A 509 -23.75 28.77 -9.39
CA PHE A 509 -23.64 28.21 -8.04
C PHE A 509 -23.68 29.22 -6.90
N GLU A 510 -23.31 30.49 -7.11
CA GLU A 510 -23.14 31.46 -6.01
C GLU A 510 -24.42 31.62 -5.18
N LYS A 511 -25.53 32.00 -5.80
CA LYS A 511 -26.81 32.16 -5.10
C LYS A 511 -27.28 30.89 -4.37
N PRO A 512 -27.37 29.70 -5.02
CA PRO A 512 -27.84 28.50 -4.34
C PRO A 512 -26.89 27.98 -3.26
N LEU A 513 -25.56 28.08 -3.44
CA LEU A 513 -24.60 27.62 -2.43
C LEU A 513 -24.55 28.56 -1.23
N GLU A 514 -24.57 29.87 -1.42
CA GLU A 514 -24.64 30.81 -0.29
C GLU A 514 -25.93 30.61 0.51
N ALA A 515 -27.07 30.48 -0.16
CA ALA A 515 -28.34 30.20 0.52
C ALA A 515 -28.32 28.88 1.30
N PHE A 516 -27.71 27.83 0.73
CA PHE A 516 -27.53 26.54 1.40
C PHE A 516 -26.59 26.66 2.61
N ALA A 517 -25.45 27.32 2.44
CA ALA A 517 -24.45 27.52 3.48
C ALA A 517 -25.00 28.34 4.66
N ASP A 518 -25.82 29.34 4.38
CA ASP A 518 -26.53 30.13 5.38
C ASP A 518 -27.57 29.29 6.14
N ALA A 519 -28.42 28.57 5.41
CA ALA A 519 -29.46 27.73 6.01
C ALA A 519 -28.87 26.63 6.91
N MET A 520 -27.76 26.04 6.48
CA MET A 520 -27.06 24.98 7.22
C MET A 520 -26.06 25.50 8.24
N LYS A 521 -25.85 26.82 8.32
CA LYS A 521 -24.86 27.48 9.21
C LYS A 521 -23.45 26.94 9.02
N ILE A 522 -23.02 26.74 7.77
CA ILE A 522 -21.66 26.33 7.45
C ILE A 522 -20.68 27.43 7.89
N PHE A 523 -19.62 27.03 8.60
CA PHE A 523 -18.62 27.96 9.15
C PHE A 523 -17.89 28.73 8.05
N PRO A 524 -17.50 30.00 8.28
CA PRO A 524 -16.79 30.81 7.29
C PRO A 524 -15.52 30.15 6.73
N GLU A 525 -14.78 29.41 7.56
CA GLU A 525 -13.57 28.71 7.17
C GLU A 525 -13.86 27.60 6.16
N ASP A 526 -14.97 26.87 6.35
CA ASP A 526 -15.41 25.83 5.42
C ASP A 526 -15.99 26.44 4.14
N ARG A 527 -16.70 27.58 4.22
CA ARG A 527 -17.15 28.33 3.03
C ARG A 527 -15.98 28.76 2.15
N GLY A 528 -14.89 29.19 2.77
CA GLY A 528 -13.66 29.61 2.07
C GLY A 528 -12.95 28.50 1.29
N LEU A 529 -13.37 27.24 1.42
CA LEU A 529 -12.86 26.12 0.61
C LEU A 529 -13.42 26.10 -0.82
N ILE A 530 -14.56 26.77 -1.06
CA ILE A 530 -15.13 26.96 -2.38
C ILE A 530 -14.71 28.32 -2.93
N GLN A 531 -14.18 28.33 -4.15
CA GLN A 531 -13.85 29.53 -4.87
C GLN A 531 -14.73 29.67 -6.12
N TYR A 532 -15.46 30.78 -6.19
CA TYR A 532 -16.26 31.14 -7.36
C TYR A 532 -15.38 31.73 -8.45
N VAL A 533 -15.60 31.31 -9.69
CA VAL A 533 -14.87 31.75 -10.88
C VAL A 533 -15.84 32.06 -12.02
N ASP A 534 -15.45 32.97 -12.91
CA ASP A 534 -16.26 33.50 -14.00
C ASP A 534 -15.76 33.08 -15.40
N SER A 535 -14.49 32.65 -15.55
CA SER A 535 -13.95 32.21 -16.85
C SER A 535 -12.88 31.11 -16.75
N GLY A 536 -12.55 30.50 -17.90
CA GLY A 536 -11.46 29.53 -18.04
C GLY A 536 -10.07 30.10 -17.74
N GLU A 537 -9.84 31.37 -18.07
CA GLU A 537 -8.60 32.09 -17.77
C GLU A 537 -8.42 32.32 -16.28
N GLU A 538 -9.50 32.69 -15.56
CA GLU A 538 -9.48 32.82 -14.10
C GLU A 538 -9.18 31.47 -13.45
N ILE A 539 -9.80 30.40 -13.93
CA ILE A 539 -9.53 29.02 -13.49
C ILE A 539 -8.03 28.70 -13.63
N LEU A 540 -7.42 28.98 -14.80
CA LEU A 540 -5.99 28.78 -15.00
C LEU A 540 -5.14 29.62 -14.06
N GLN A 541 -5.46 30.89 -13.87
CA GLN A 541 -4.69 31.77 -13.00
C GLN A 541 -4.66 31.24 -11.57
N VAL A 542 -5.83 30.84 -11.04
CA VAL A 542 -5.94 30.25 -9.70
C VAL A 542 -5.07 29.00 -9.57
N PHE A 543 -5.09 28.14 -10.58
CA PHE A 543 -4.26 26.93 -10.57
C PHE A 543 -2.77 27.22 -10.71
N GLU A 544 -2.36 28.14 -11.59
CA GLU A 544 -0.95 28.50 -11.75
C GLU A 544 -0.39 29.17 -10.49
N GLU A 545 -1.16 30.02 -9.81
CA GLU A 545 -0.78 30.63 -8.53
C GLU A 545 -0.67 29.59 -7.41
N ASP A 546 -1.59 28.64 -7.36
CA ASP A 546 -1.55 27.53 -6.39
C ASP A 546 -0.37 26.58 -6.68
N LEU A 547 -0.15 26.21 -7.94
CA LEU A 547 1.01 25.42 -8.36
C LEU A 547 2.32 26.13 -8.04
N LYS A 548 2.44 27.45 -8.29
CA LYS A 548 3.63 28.23 -7.91
C LYS A 548 3.84 28.20 -6.40
N ARG A 549 2.80 28.44 -5.60
CA ARG A 549 2.86 28.35 -4.12
C ARG A 549 3.31 26.97 -3.66
N ARG A 550 2.78 25.89 -4.26
CA ARG A 550 3.12 24.51 -3.92
C ARG A 550 4.49 24.09 -4.42
N THR A 551 4.96 24.59 -5.57
CA THR A 551 6.28 24.30 -6.14
C THR A 551 7.39 24.97 -5.33
N VAL A 552 7.15 26.19 -4.84
CA VAL A 552 8.06 26.85 -3.89
C VAL A 552 8.16 26.06 -2.58
N ALA A 553 7.10 25.30 -2.21
CA ALA A 553 7.09 24.40 -1.06
C ALA A 553 7.61 22.97 -1.35
N ALA A 554 7.58 22.53 -2.61
CA ALA A 554 7.93 21.18 -3.04
C ALA A 554 8.89 21.25 -4.23
N THR A 555 10.18 21.27 -3.94
CA THR A 555 11.19 21.03 -4.97
C THR A 555 11.22 19.53 -5.24
N ILE A 556 10.91 19.15 -6.48
CA ILE A 556 11.14 17.87 -7.19
C ILE A 556 9.86 17.10 -7.59
N THR A 557 9.85 16.66 -8.84
CA THR A 557 8.79 15.97 -9.59
C THR A 557 8.73 14.47 -9.25
N LEU A 558 7.50 13.90 -9.24
CA LEU A 558 7.28 12.46 -9.14
C LEU A 558 7.95 11.73 -10.31
N PRO A 559 8.48 10.51 -10.12
CA PRO A 559 8.86 9.66 -11.24
C PRO A 559 7.61 9.37 -12.10
N PRO A 560 7.74 9.29 -13.43
CA PRO A 560 6.60 9.00 -14.30
C PRO A 560 5.98 7.65 -13.93
N PRO A 561 4.65 7.50 -14.04
CA PRO A 561 4.01 6.20 -13.91
C PRO A 561 4.58 5.29 -15.01
N PHE A 562 5.36 4.28 -14.63
CA PHE A 562 5.85 3.28 -15.57
C PHE A 562 4.67 2.68 -16.32
N SER A 563 4.76 2.68 -17.66
CA SER A 563 3.80 2.01 -18.53
C SER A 563 3.69 0.55 -18.13
N THR A 564 2.47 0.07 -17.90
CA THR A 564 2.18 -1.35 -17.92
C THR A 564 2.39 -1.85 -19.35
N SER A 565 3.61 -2.22 -19.71
CA SER A 565 3.84 -3.14 -20.83
C SER A 565 3.78 -4.56 -20.28
N ASN A 566 2.88 -5.33 -20.89
CA ASN A 566 2.48 -6.72 -20.66
C ASN A 566 3.45 -7.65 -19.92
#